data_AF-A0A059F228-F1
#
_entry.id   AF-A0A059F228-F1
#
_cell.length_a   1.000
_cell.length_b   1.000
_cell.length_c   1.000
_cell.angle_alpha   90.00
_cell.angle_beta   90.00
_cell.angle_gamma   90.00
#
_symmetry.space_group_name_H-M   'P 1'
#
loop_
_entity.id
_entity.type
_entity.pdbx_description
1 polymer ?
#
loop_
_entity_poly.entity_id
_entity_poly.type
_entity_poly.pdbx_seq_one_letter_code
_entity_poly.pdbx_strand_id
1 'polypeptide(L)'
;MLRKDVNEGVTFVHEYYRTFTRNIKHVARFYTEESVLTILKETELHTSHDKNIIQELIDKHHLKVDKVLISALDSHNMGDLLFISLVGQFVYSNNQCVRFSQQFILKNKKILVDNCRLLDEEVIYTPKPNKYKNYLIKVKSEEANDKSNIMQTFSSFGRINSLKQNDNEFLLEFAKYEDALKAFNDESLRSKGFKLEMNEEKEMIKEIN
;
A
#
# COMPACT_ATOMS: atom_id res chain seq x y z
N MET A 1 8.49 -39.42 23.75
CA MET A 1 7.39 -39.29 22.77
C MET A 1 6.85 -37.87 22.87
N LEU A 2 7.45 -36.93 22.14
CA LEU A 2 7.04 -35.52 22.15
C LEU A 2 5.67 -35.45 21.49
N ARG A 3 4.63 -35.06 22.24
CA ARG A 3 3.36 -34.66 21.64
C ARG A 3 3.69 -33.51 20.69
N LYS A 4 3.41 -33.69 19.40
CA LYS A 4 3.35 -32.57 18.47
C LYS A 4 2.31 -31.63 19.06
N ASP A 5 2.74 -30.50 19.61
CA ASP A 5 1.81 -29.45 20.06
C ASP A 5 1.01 -29.02 18.83
N VAL A 6 -0.23 -29.53 18.76
CA VAL A 6 -1.13 -29.20 17.68
C VAL A 6 -1.51 -27.74 17.90
N ASN A 7 -1.00 -26.85 17.04
CA ASN A 7 -1.32 -25.43 17.11
C ASN A 7 -2.86 -25.27 17.02
N GLU A 8 -3.47 -24.79 18.10
CA GLU A 8 -4.92 -24.64 18.22
C GLU A 8 -5.48 -23.67 17.18
N GLY A 9 -4.74 -22.62 16.84
CA GLY A 9 -5.09 -21.66 15.79
C GLY A 9 -5.16 -22.31 14.41
N VAL A 10 -4.17 -23.14 14.07
CA VAL A 10 -4.16 -23.91 12.80
C VAL A 10 -5.36 -24.87 12.73
N THR A 11 -5.66 -25.53 13.85
CA THR A 11 -6.79 -26.47 13.93
C THR A 11 -8.12 -25.75 13.73
N PHE A 12 -8.32 -24.63 14.43
CA PHE A 12 -9.51 -23.80 14.28
C PHE A 12 -9.67 -23.30 12.85
N VAL A 13 -8.62 -22.72 12.25
CA VAL A 13 -8.67 -22.16 10.89
C VAL A 13 -9.05 -23.24 9.87
N HIS A 14 -8.46 -24.43 9.99
CA HIS A 14 -8.79 -25.56 9.13
C HIS A 14 -10.26 -25.98 9.28
N GLU A 15 -10.77 -26.11 10.51
CA GLU A 15 -12.17 -26.46 10.77
C GLU A 15 -13.13 -25.38 10.27
N TYR A 16 -12.81 -24.11 10.49
CA TYR A 16 -13.61 -22.96 10.06
C TYR A 16 -13.76 -22.94 8.54
N TYR A 17 -12.65 -22.87 7.78
CA TYR A 17 -12.74 -22.78 6.32
C TYR A 17 -13.22 -24.06 5.63
N ARG A 18 -12.96 -25.24 6.22
CA ARG A 18 -13.58 -26.48 5.75
C ARG A 18 -15.10 -26.45 5.90
N THR A 19 -15.60 -25.82 6.96
CA THR A 19 -17.04 -25.63 7.16
C THR A 19 -17.58 -24.59 6.17
N PHE A 20 -16.87 -23.47 6.05
CA PHE A 20 -17.21 -22.36 5.16
C PHE A 20 -17.39 -22.79 3.71
N THR A 21 -16.41 -23.52 3.16
CA THR A 21 -16.43 -24.01 1.75
C THR A 21 -17.49 -25.07 1.49
N ARG A 22 -17.90 -25.83 2.51
CA ARG A 22 -18.99 -26.81 2.40
C ARG A 22 -20.35 -26.14 2.39
N ASN A 23 -20.60 -25.28 3.37
CA ASN A 23 -21.81 -24.49 3.50
C ASN A 23 -21.56 -23.35 4.47
N ILE A 24 -21.57 -22.13 3.96
CA ILE A 24 -21.34 -20.91 4.76
C ILE A 24 -22.32 -20.82 5.94
N LYS A 25 -23.56 -21.30 5.82
CA LYS A 25 -24.53 -21.29 6.93
C LYS A 25 -24.07 -22.11 8.14
N HIS A 26 -23.25 -23.13 7.93
CA HIS A 26 -22.76 -23.98 9.01
C HIS A 26 -21.66 -23.31 9.85
N VAL A 27 -21.09 -22.18 9.40
CA VAL A 27 -20.12 -21.44 10.21
C VAL A 27 -20.77 -20.78 11.42
N ALA A 28 -22.10 -20.68 11.46
CA ALA A 28 -22.89 -20.20 12.61
C ALA A 28 -22.48 -20.85 13.93
N ARG A 29 -22.07 -22.13 13.89
CA ARG A 29 -21.63 -22.87 15.08
C ARG A 29 -20.37 -22.30 15.74
N PHE A 30 -19.59 -21.48 15.05
CA PHE A 30 -18.37 -20.86 15.60
C PHE A 30 -18.67 -19.53 16.29
N TYR A 31 -19.80 -18.89 15.99
CA TYR A 31 -20.18 -17.60 16.56
C TYR A 31 -21.04 -17.77 17.82
N THR A 32 -21.15 -16.69 18.57
CA THR A 32 -21.93 -16.49 19.78
C THR A 32 -22.74 -15.20 19.65
N GLU A 33 -23.66 -14.95 20.58
CA GLU A 33 -24.42 -13.70 20.60
C GLU A 33 -23.55 -12.45 20.86
N GLU A 34 -22.38 -12.65 21.47
CA GLU A 34 -21.38 -11.59 21.72
C GLU A 34 -20.43 -11.37 20.52
N SER A 35 -20.59 -12.12 19.43
CA SER A 35 -19.69 -12.04 18.30
C SER A 35 -19.85 -10.73 17.54
N VAL A 36 -18.75 -10.19 17.03
CA VAL A 36 -18.73 -9.04 16.14
C VAL A 36 -18.02 -9.42 14.85
N LEU A 37 -18.67 -9.13 13.72
CA LEU A 37 -18.14 -9.35 12.37
C LEU A 37 -17.85 -8.01 11.68
N THR A 38 -16.73 -7.94 10.99
CA THR A 38 -16.38 -6.83 10.09
C THR A 38 -15.87 -7.41 8.77
N ILE A 39 -16.51 -7.15 7.63
CA ILE A 39 -16.02 -7.54 6.30
C ILE A 39 -16.03 -6.32 5.37
N LEU A 40 -14.85 -5.80 5.09
CA LEU A 40 -14.70 -4.53 4.36
C LEU A 40 -13.51 -4.56 3.41
N LYS A 41 -13.57 -3.73 2.37
CA LYS A 41 -12.38 -3.29 1.64
C LYS A 41 -11.64 -2.20 2.40
N GLU A 42 -10.41 -1.94 2.01
CA GLU A 42 -9.55 -0.94 2.65
C GLU A 42 -10.11 0.49 2.60
N THR A 43 -10.81 0.83 1.52
CA THR A 43 -11.38 2.18 1.29
C THR A 43 -12.80 2.35 1.82
N GLU A 44 -13.42 1.28 2.32
CA GLU A 44 -14.79 1.31 2.82
C GLU A 44 -14.87 1.92 4.23
N LEU A 45 -15.97 2.61 4.50
CA LEU A 45 -16.25 3.12 5.84
C LEU A 45 -16.34 1.95 6.83
N HIS A 46 -15.77 2.14 8.02
CA HIS A 46 -15.81 1.12 9.05
C HIS A 46 -17.25 0.83 9.51
N THR A 47 -17.73 -0.38 9.24
CA THR A 47 -19.00 -0.90 9.75
C THR A 47 -18.80 -2.29 10.38
N SER A 48 -19.39 -2.50 11.55
CA SER A 48 -19.36 -3.78 12.27
C SER A 48 -20.77 -4.32 12.46
N HIS A 49 -20.90 -5.65 12.48
CA HIS A 49 -22.17 -6.36 12.57
C HIS A 49 -22.16 -7.28 13.79
N ASP A 50 -23.05 -7.03 14.73
CA ASP A 50 -23.26 -7.83 15.95
C ASP A 50 -24.54 -8.71 15.86
N LYS A 51 -25.31 -8.56 14.78
CA LYS A 51 -26.55 -9.29 14.51
C LYS A 51 -26.53 -9.81 13.08
N ASN A 52 -27.26 -10.90 12.84
CA ASN A 52 -27.40 -11.51 11.52
C ASN A 52 -26.05 -11.79 10.82
N ILE A 53 -24.99 -12.09 11.58
CA ILE A 53 -23.62 -12.36 11.10
C ILE A 53 -23.58 -13.31 9.91
N ILE A 54 -24.42 -14.35 9.94
CA ILE A 54 -24.47 -15.36 8.88
C ILE A 54 -25.06 -14.82 7.59
N GLN A 55 -26.06 -13.95 7.70
CA GLN A 55 -26.61 -13.27 6.54
C GLN A 55 -25.57 -12.32 5.94
N GLU A 56 -24.86 -11.57 6.78
CA GLU A 56 -23.77 -10.69 6.33
C GLU A 56 -22.66 -11.45 5.61
N LEU A 57 -22.24 -12.61 6.13
CA LEU A 57 -21.27 -13.49 5.47
C LEU A 57 -21.79 -13.98 4.10
N ILE A 58 -23.06 -14.36 4.01
CA ILE A 58 -23.68 -14.77 2.73
C ILE A 58 -23.70 -13.60 1.75
N ASP A 59 -24.11 -12.42 2.22
CA ASP A 59 -24.25 -11.24 1.39
C ASP A 59 -22.89 -10.78 0.88
N LYS A 60 -21.83 -10.79 1.70
CA LYS A 60 -20.47 -10.42 1.27
C LYS A 60 -19.84 -11.45 0.33
N HIS A 61 -20.21 -12.73 0.47
CA HIS A 61 -19.77 -13.81 -0.40
C HIS A 61 -20.88 -14.20 -1.39
N HIS A 62 -21.20 -13.29 -2.31
CA HIS A 62 -22.23 -13.45 -3.36
C HIS A 62 -22.08 -14.71 -4.23
N LEU A 63 -20.88 -15.31 -4.24
CA LEU A 63 -20.56 -16.54 -4.96
C LEU A 63 -20.06 -17.61 -4.00
N LYS A 64 -20.31 -18.87 -4.35
CA LYS A 64 -19.78 -20.01 -3.60
C LYS A 64 -18.25 -19.98 -3.63
N VAL A 65 -17.63 -20.03 -2.45
CA VAL A 65 -16.20 -20.24 -2.30
C VAL A 65 -15.90 -21.73 -2.38
N ASP A 66 -15.19 -22.14 -3.43
CA ASP A 66 -14.82 -23.54 -3.63
C ASP A 66 -13.56 -23.92 -2.84
N LYS A 67 -12.60 -22.98 -2.72
CA LYS A 67 -11.35 -23.20 -1.98
C LYS A 67 -10.91 -21.93 -1.27
N VAL A 68 -10.20 -22.12 -0.16
CA VAL A 68 -9.49 -21.07 0.56
C VAL A 68 -8.03 -21.46 0.64
N LEU A 69 -7.14 -20.59 0.15
CA LEU A 69 -5.69 -20.78 0.18
C LEU A 69 -5.13 -19.88 1.27
N ILE A 70 -4.49 -20.46 2.29
CA ILE A 70 -3.89 -19.71 3.39
C ILE A 70 -2.40 -19.56 3.12
N SER A 71 -1.94 -18.32 3.00
CA SER A 71 -0.54 -17.98 2.68
C SER A 71 0.31 -17.76 3.93
N ALA A 72 -0.30 -17.21 4.99
CA ALA A 72 0.35 -16.98 6.27
C ALA A 72 -0.68 -17.11 7.40
N LEU A 73 -0.24 -17.62 8.56
CA LEU A 73 -1.05 -17.78 9.75
C LEU A 73 -0.17 -17.64 10.98
N ASP A 74 -0.54 -16.71 11.84
CA ASP A 74 0.05 -16.50 13.15
C ASP A 74 -1.04 -16.63 14.22
N SER A 75 -0.66 -17.13 15.40
CA SER A 75 -1.58 -17.35 16.50
C SER A 75 -0.92 -17.10 17.84
N HIS A 76 -1.59 -16.37 18.73
CA HIS A 76 -1.08 -16.00 20.04
C HIS A 76 -2.15 -16.21 21.12
N ASN A 77 -1.76 -16.89 22.20
CA ASN A 77 -2.59 -16.96 23.40
C ASN A 77 -2.43 -15.67 24.22
N MET A 78 -3.54 -15.07 24.63
CA MET A 78 -3.63 -13.85 25.44
C MET A 78 -4.58 -14.10 26.60
N GLY A 79 -4.09 -14.76 27.66
CA GLY A 79 -4.94 -15.17 28.78
C GLY A 79 -5.89 -16.30 28.38
N ASP A 80 -7.20 -16.08 28.53
CA ASP A 80 -8.27 -16.98 28.10
C ASP A 80 -8.67 -16.81 26.63
N LEU A 81 -8.02 -15.88 25.93
CA LEU A 81 -8.28 -15.58 24.52
C LEU A 81 -7.20 -16.17 23.62
N LEU A 82 -7.61 -16.59 22.42
CA LEU A 82 -6.72 -16.98 21.33
C LEU A 82 -6.90 -16.00 20.17
N PHE A 83 -5.86 -15.22 19.89
CA PHE A 83 -5.79 -14.36 18.70
C PHE A 83 -5.18 -15.12 17.54
N ILE A 84 -5.81 -15.02 16.37
CA ILE A 84 -5.35 -15.63 15.13
C ILE A 84 -5.36 -14.55 14.06
N SER A 85 -4.25 -14.38 13.35
CA SER A 85 -4.14 -13.50 12.19
C SER A 85 -3.70 -14.32 11.00
N LEU A 86 -4.33 -14.11 9.85
CA LEU A 86 -3.99 -14.86 8.66
C LEU A 86 -4.19 -14.03 7.39
N VAL A 87 -3.42 -14.39 6.36
CA VAL A 87 -3.53 -13.83 5.02
C VAL A 87 -3.78 -14.99 4.07
N GLY A 88 -4.72 -14.81 3.15
CA GLY A 88 -5.10 -15.86 2.21
C GLY A 88 -5.80 -15.35 0.97
N GLN A 89 -6.43 -16.28 0.27
CA GLN A 89 -7.18 -16.03 -0.95
C GLN A 89 -8.42 -16.92 -1.01
N PHE A 90 -9.57 -16.31 -1.26
CA PHE A 90 -10.80 -17.00 -1.64
C PHE A 90 -10.76 -17.32 -3.13
N VAL A 91 -11.06 -18.56 -3.49
CA VAL A 91 -11.26 -19.00 -4.88
C VAL A 91 -12.74 -19.32 -5.05
N TYR A 92 -13.42 -18.50 -5.83
CA TYR A 92 -14.86 -18.61 -6.09
C TYR A 92 -15.13 -19.58 -7.25
N SER A 93 -16.37 -20.07 -7.34
CA SER A 93 -16.79 -21.04 -8.35
C SER A 93 -16.71 -20.55 -9.80
N ASN A 94 -16.62 -19.24 -10.01
CA ASN A 94 -16.38 -18.62 -11.32
C ASN A 94 -14.88 -18.42 -11.62
N ASN A 95 -13.99 -19.02 -10.83
CA ASN A 95 -12.53 -18.84 -10.86
C ASN A 95 -12.04 -17.43 -10.48
N GLN A 96 -12.92 -16.53 -10.03
CA GLN A 96 -12.49 -15.27 -9.44
C GLN A 96 -11.70 -15.57 -8.15
N CYS A 97 -10.60 -14.84 -7.98
CA CYS A 97 -9.75 -14.98 -6.81
C CYS A 97 -9.70 -13.64 -6.07
N VAL A 98 -9.98 -13.64 -4.77
CA VAL A 98 -9.94 -12.42 -3.93
C VAL A 98 -9.03 -12.67 -2.75
N ARG A 99 -7.96 -11.87 -2.64
CA ARG A 99 -7.04 -11.94 -1.51
C ARG A 99 -7.68 -11.29 -0.29
N PHE A 100 -7.34 -11.79 0.89
CA PHE A 100 -7.88 -11.27 2.12
C PHE A 100 -6.86 -11.35 3.28
N SER A 101 -7.07 -10.50 4.27
CA SER A 101 -6.47 -10.60 5.60
C SER A 101 -7.58 -10.77 6.61
N GLN A 102 -7.50 -11.77 7.48
CA GLN A 102 -8.53 -12.04 8.48
C GLN A 102 -7.93 -12.23 9.86
N GLN A 103 -8.62 -11.70 10.86
CA GLN A 103 -8.25 -11.79 12.26
C GLN A 103 -9.41 -12.38 13.04
N PHE A 104 -9.12 -13.36 13.88
CA PHE A 104 -10.06 -13.92 14.84
C PHE A 104 -9.58 -13.65 16.26
N ILE A 105 -10.50 -13.26 17.13
CA ILE A 105 -10.33 -13.36 18.58
C ILE A 105 -11.29 -14.43 19.05
N LEU A 106 -10.75 -15.50 19.64
CA LEU A 106 -11.52 -16.63 20.14
C LEU A 106 -11.53 -16.66 21.66
N LYS A 107 -12.64 -17.08 22.24
CA LYS A 107 -12.77 -17.49 23.64
C LYS A 107 -13.43 -18.85 23.68
N ASN A 108 -12.80 -19.85 24.31
CA ASN A 108 -13.31 -21.22 24.37
C ASN A 108 -13.68 -21.80 22.98
N LYS A 109 -12.83 -21.57 21.96
CA LYS A 109 -13.06 -21.98 20.55
C LYS A 109 -14.27 -21.35 19.87
N LYS A 110 -14.85 -20.29 20.45
CA LYS A 110 -15.90 -19.47 19.86
C LYS A 110 -15.35 -18.13 19.44
N ILE A 111 -15.83 -17.61 18.31
CA ILE A 111 -15.43 -16.32 17.76
C ILE A 111 -16.08 -15.21 18.59
N LEU A 112 -15.28 -14.34 19.19
CA LEU A 112 -15.74 -13.07 19.73
C LEU A 112 -15.60 -11.95 18.68
N VAL A 113 -14.50 -11.96 17.94
CA VAL A 113 -14.24 -10.97 16.88
C VAL A 113 -13.80 -11.70 15.62
N ASP A 114 -14.41 -11.32 14.50
CA ASP A 114 -14.05 -11.73 13.15
C ASP A 114 -13.88 -10.49 12.27
N ASN A 115 -12.63 -10.12 12.01
CA ASN A 115 -12.30 -8.98 11.16
C ASN A 115 -11.66 -9.47 9.87
N CYS A 116 -12.42 -9.42 8.78
CA CYS A 116 -11.94 -9.71 7.43
C CYS A 116 -11.76 -8.42 6.62
N ARG A 117 -10.64 -8.33 5.93
CA ARG A 117 -10.33 -7.30 4.93
C ARG A 117 -10.14 -7.94 3.58
N LEU A 118 -10.99 -7.59 2.63
CA LEU A 118 -10.80 -7.94 1.23
C LEU A 118 -9.73 -6.99 0.68
N LEU A 119 -8.60 -7.54 0.26
CA LEU A 119 -7.45 -6.75 -0.17
C LEU A 119 -7.69 -6.25 -1.59
N ASP A 120 -7.67 -4.93 -1.75
CA ASP A 120 -7.77 -4.25 -3.03
C ASP A 120 -6.37 -3.76 -3.40
N GLU A 121 -5.73 -4.43 -4.36
CA GLU A 121 -4.34 -4.13 -4.76
C GLU A 121 -4.21 -2.78 -5.50
N GLU A 122 -5.32 -2.07 -5.71
CA GLU A 122 -5.35 -0.70 -6.26
C GLU A 122 -4.93 0.37 -5.24
N VAL A 123 -4.94 0.06 -3.94
CA VAL A 123 -4.48 1.00 -2.89
C VAL A 123 -2.96 0.96 -2.78
N ILE A 124 -2.31 1.79 -3.60
CA ILE A 124 -0.85 1.90 -3.62
C ILE A 124 -0.39 3.00 -2.66
N TYR A 125 0.22 2.60 -1.55
CA TYR A 125 0.98 3.49 -0.69
C TYR A 125 2.32 3.81 -1.33
N THR A 126 2.33 4.80 -2.20
CA THR A 126 3.60 5.41 -2.61
C THR A 126 4.08 6.33 -1.50
N PRO A 127 5.40 6.43 -1.26
CA PRO A 127 5.94 7.54 -0.51
C PRO A 127 5.35 8.81 -1.13
N LYS A 128 4.72 9.68 -0.32
CA LYS A 128 4.34 11.01 -0.82
C LYS A 128 5.57 11.57 -1.53
N PRO A 129 5.47 12.05 -2.79
CA PRO A 129 6.60 12.69 -3.45
C PRO A 129 7.11 13.72 -2.46
N ASN A 130 8.35 13.52 -2.02
CA ASN A 130 8.94 14.33 -1.00
C ASN A 130 8.85 15.76 -1.55
N LYS A 131 8.12 16.66 -0.89
CA LYS A 131 8.05 18.08 -1.30
C LYS A 131 9.42 18.76 -1.28
N TYR A 132 10.46 18.03 -0.92
CA TYR A 132 11.86 18.42 -0.87
C TYR A 132 12.76 17.59 -1.81
N LYS A 133 12.22 16.63 -2.57
CA LYS A 133 13.00 15.95 -3.63
C LYS A 133 12.92 16.79 -4.90
N ASN A 134 13.93 17.65 -5.02
CA ASN A 134 14.62 18.01 -6.26
C ASN A 134 13.77 18.71 -7.32
N TYR A 135 13.36 19.93 -7.00
CA TYR A 135 13.01 20.92 -8.02
C TYR A 135 14.26 21.54 -8.67
N LEU A 136 15.46 21.18 -8.21
CA LEU A 136 16.70 21.85 -8.53
C LEU A 136 17.56 21.08 -9.54
N ILE A 137 17.80 21.69 -10.70
CA ILE A 137 18.81 21.25 -11.67
C ILE A 137 19.94 22.26 -11.66
N LYS A 138 21.16 21.79 -11.43
CA LYS A 138 22.37 22.55 -11.67
C LYS A 138 22.80 22.33 -13.13
N VAL A 139 23.01 23.43 -13.84
CA VAL A 139 23.38 23.45 -15.25
C VAL A 139 24.71 24.14 -15.39
N LYS A 140 25.71 23.42 -15.90
CA LYS A 140 26.98 24.02 -16.33
C LYS A 140 26.98 24.06 -17.84
N SER A 141 27.45 25.19 -18.38
CA SER A 141 27.62 25.38 -19.82
C SER A 141 29.08 25.69 -20.11
N GLU A 142 29.67 25.01 -21.09
CA GLU A 142 31.03 25.32 -21.57
C GLU A 142 31.04 26.54 -22.51
N GLU A 143 29.92 26.82 -23.18
CA GLU A 143 29.70 28.05 -23.93
C GLU A 143 29.20 29.15 -22.99
N ALA A 144 29.52 30.42 -23.31
CA ALA A 144 29.04 31.60 -22.58
C ALA A 144 27.53 31.78 -22.79
N ASN A 145 26.74 30.91 -22.17
CA ASN A 145 25.30 30.97 -22.17
C ASN A 145 24.85 32.01 -21.16
N ASP A 146 24.11 33.01 -21.65
CA ASP A 146 23.49 33.99 -20.78
C ASP A 146 22.25 33.41 -20.08
N LYS A 147 21.83 34.11 -19.02
CA LYS A 147 20.65 33.76 -18.24
C LYS A 147 19.38 33.61 -19.11
N SER A 148 19.29 34.35 -20.21
CA SER A 148 18.13 34.36 -21.11
C SER A 148 18.03 33.04 -21.87
N ASN A 149 19.15 32.56 -22.43
CA ASN A 149 19.19 31.29 -23.17
C ASN A 149 18.86 30.09 -22.27
N ILE A 150 19.37 30.08 -21.04
CA ILE A 150 19.04 29.06 -20.03
C ILE A 150 17.54 29.08 -19.71
N MET A 151 16.98 30.26 -19.44
CA MET A 151 15.56 30.36 -19.15
C MET A 151 14.69 29.87 -20.32
N GLN A 152 15.00 30.30 -21.55
CA GLN A 152 14.24 29.91 -22.74
C GLN A 152 14.33 28.40 -23.01
N THR A 153 15.53 27.83 -22.89
CA THR A 153 15.77 26.40 -23.14
C THR A 153 15.05 25.52 -22.12
N PHE A 154 15.08 25.87 -20.84
CA PHE A 154 14.52 25.02 -19.79
C PHE A 154 13.02 25.26 -19.57
N SER A 155 12.48 26.42 -19.99
CA SER A 155 11.04 26.71 -19.88
C SER A 155 10.15 25.78 -20.71
N SER A 156 10.70 25.12 -21.75
CA SER A 156 9.93 24.15 -22.55
C SER A 156 9.55 22.89 -21.77
N PHE A 157 10.27 22.59 -20.68
CA PHE A 157 10.01 21.41 -19.86
C PHE A 157 8.97 21.65 -18.76
N GLY A 158 8.80 22.91 -18.37
CA GLY A 158 7.84 23.30 -17.34
C GLY A 158 8.10 24.72 -16.82
N ARG A 159 7.24 25.15 -15.89
CA ARG A 159 7.39 26.47 -15.25
C ARG A 159 8.61 26.49 -14.35
N ILE A 160 9.50 27.47 -14.54
CA ILE A 160 10.64 27.75 -13.68
C ILE A 160 10.22 28.77 -12.61
N ASN A 161 10.41 28.43 -11.33
CA ASN A 161 10.17 29.30 -10.18
C ASN A 161 11.35 30.24 -9.91
N SER A 162 12.57 29.73 -10.03
CA SER A 162 13.77 30.53 -9.78
C SER A 162 14.94 30.09 -10.67
N LEU A 163 15.81 31.05 -11.01
CA LEU A 163 17.04 30.86 -11.77
C LEU A 163 18.13 31.72 -11.13
N LYS A 164 19.07 31.06 -10.44
CA LYS A 164 20.27 31.70 -9.85
C LYS A 164 21.48 31.39 -10.71
N GLN A 165 22.36 32.37 -10.87
CA GLN A 165 23.62 32.21 -11.59
C GLN A 165 24.76 32.40 -10.59
N ASN A 166 25.70 31.46 -10.58
CA ASN A 166 26.97 31.57 -9.86
C ASN A 166 28.09 31.20 -10.84
N ASP A 167 28.93 32.16 -11.21
CA ASP A 167 29.95 32.03 -12.26
C ASP A 167 29.39 31.44 -13.58
N ASN A 168 29.87 30.26 -13.97
CA ASN A 168 29.48 29.50 -15.17
C ASN A 168 28.39 28.45 -14.89
N GLU A 169 27.76 28.52 -13.73
CA GLU A 169 26.77 27.56 -13.25
C GLU A 169 25.41 28.25 -13.02
N PHE A 170 24.35 27.56 -13.43
CA PHE A 170 22.97 28.00 -13.23
C PHE A 170 22.26 26.99 -12.35
N LEU A 171 21.56 27.46 -11.33
CA LEU A 171 20.68 26.65 -10.50
C LEU A 171 19.23 26.99 -10.87
N LEU A 172 18.53 26.02 -11.46
CA LEU A 172 17.14 26.14 -11.89
C LEU A 172 16.22 25.43 -10.90
N GLU A 173 15.16 26.12 -10.50
CA GLU A 173 14.08 25.54 -9.72
C GLU A 173 12.81 25.41 -10.57
N PHE A 174 12.33 24.20 -10.82
CA PHE A 174 11.04 23.95 -11.47
C PHE A 174 9.88 24.00 -10.49
N ALA A 175 8.69 24.34 -10.96
CA ALA A 175 7.46 24.26 -10.16
C ALA A 175 7.04 22.82 -9.83
N LYS A 176 7.50 21.84 -10.63
CA LYS A 176 7.17 20.42 -10.49
C LYS A 176 8.41 19.55 -10.64
N TYR A 177 8.51 18.51 -9.81
CA TYR A 177 9.58 17.51 -9.87
C TYR A 177 9.62 16.77 -11.22
N GLU A 178 8.45 16.45 -11.76
CA GLU A 178 8.33 15.75 -13.05
C GLU A 178 8.96 16.55 -14.20
N ASP A 179 8.85 17.88 -14.16
CA ASP A 179 9.40 18.76 -15.18
C ASP A 179 10.93 18.85 -15.06
N ALA A 180 11.45 18.86 -13.82
CA ALA A 180 12.88 18.74 -13.57
C ALA A 180 13.44 17.38 -14.04
N LEU A 181 12.72 16.27 -13.80
CA LEU A 181 13.11 14.96 -14.30
C LEU A 181 13.12 14.88 -15.83
N LYS A 182 12.12 15.47 -16.49
CA LYS A 182 12.08 15.52 -17.96
C LYS A 182 13.28 16.27 -18.52
N ALA A 183 13.58 17.44 -17.98
CA ALA A 183 14.75 18.21 -18.39
C ALA A 183 16.06 17.44 -18.13
N PHE A 184 16.23 16.83 -16.95
CA PHE A 184 17.46 16.10 -16.62
C PHE A 184 17.73 14.88 -17.53
N ASN A 185 16.67 14.19 -17.95
CA ASN A 185 16.76 13.02 -18.81
C ASN A 185 16.74 13.33 -20.31
N ASP A 186 16.64 14.60 -20.71
CA ASP A 186 16.63 15.00 -22.12
C ASP A 186 18.05 15.01 -22.70
N GLU A 187 18.34 14.06 -23.59
CA GLU A 187 19.65 13.92 -24.23
C GLU A 187 19.99 15.06 -25.21
N SER A 188 18.98 15.78 -25.72
CA SER A 188 19.20 16.92 -26.61
C SER A 188 19.87 18.09 -25.88
N LEU A 189 19.65 18.22 -24.57
CA LEU A 189 20.34 19.23 -23.74
C LEU A 189 21.83 18.94 -23.61
N ARG A 190 22.22 17.68 -23.44
CA ARG A 190 23.63 17.28 -23.43
C ARG A 190 24.31 17.53 -24.78
N SER A 191 23.56 17.30 -25.85
CA SER A 191 24.00 17.56 -27.23
C SER A 191 24.17 19.06 -27.53
N LYS A 192 23.47 19.92 -26.80
CA LYS A 192 23.62 21.39 -26.80
C LYS A 192 24.73 21.90 -25.86
N GLY A 193 25.53 21.01 -25.28
CA GLY A 193 26.65 21.38 -24.41
C GLY A 193 26.29 21.60 -22.93
N PHE A 194 25.06 21.30 -22.51
CA PHE A 194 24.68 21.40 -21.09
C PHE A 194 25.13 20.18 -20.30
N LYS A 195 25.79 20.42 -19.16
CA LYS A 195 26.05 19.41 -18.13
C LYS A 195 25.05 19.60 -17.00
N LEU A 196 24.25 18.57 -16.73
CA LEU A 196 23.15 18.61 -15.77
C LEU A 196 23.48 17.77 -14.54
N GLU A 197 23.31 18.34 -13.36
CA GLU A 197 23.44 17.66 -12.07
C GLU A 197 22.16 17.87 -11.26
N MET A 198 21.62 16.80 -10.70
CA MET A 198 20.51 16.86 -9.74
C MET A 198 21.08 17.26 -8.37
N ASN A 199 20.57 18.35 -7.80
CA ASN A 199 21.12 18.89 -6.56
C ASN A 199 20.10 18.87 -5.41
N GLU A 200 20.60 18.80 -4.18
CA GLU A 200 19.81 18.93 -2.95
C GLU A 200 19.84 20.39 -2.44
N GLU A 201 18.73 20.85 -1.84
CA GLU A 201 18.54 22.23 -1.36
C GLU A 201 19.61 22.70 -0.33
N LYS A 202 20.37 21.77 0.26
CA LYS A 202 21.44 22.08 1.23
C LYS A 202 22.55 22.98 0.68
N GLU A 203 22.72 23.07 -0.63
CA GLU A 203 23.70 23.98 -1.23
C GLU A 203 23.23 25.44 -1.30
N MET A 204 21.92 25.73 -1.31
CA MET A 204 21.44 27.14 -1.30
C MET A 204 21.68 27.84 0.05
N ILE A 205 21.67 27.10 1.16
CA ILE A 205 21.80 27.68 2.50
C ILE A 205 23.25 28.05 2.82
N LYS A 206 24.23 27.40 2.16
CA LYS A 206 25.65 27.71 2.35
C LYS A 206 26.12 28.98 1.62
N GLU A 207 25.35 29.52 0.69
CA GLU A 207 25.67 30.76 -0.02
C GLU A 207 24.93 32.00 0.53
N ILE A 208 24.14 31.86 1.60
CA ILE A 208 23.40 32.96 2.25
C ILE A 208 24.10 33.46 3.54
N ASN A 209 25.20 32.83 3.99
CA ASN A 209 26.02 33.29 5.11
C ASN A 209 27.43 33.66 4.67
#